data_AF-A0AAE7NKE3-F1
#
_entry.id   AF-A0AAE7NKE3-F1
#
_cell.length_a   1.000
_cell.length_b   1.000
_cell.length_c   1.000
_cell.angle_alpha   90.00
_cell.angle_beta   90.00
_cell.angle_gamma   90.00
#
_symmetry.space_group_name_H-M   'P 1'
#
loop_
_entity.id
_entity.type
_entity.pdbx_description
1 polymer ?
#
loop_
_entity_poly.entity_id
_entity_poly.type
_entity_poly.pdbx_seq_one_letter_code
_entity_poly.pdbx_strand_id
1 'polypeptide(L)'
;MSDFFAWLEPVALGALGAVIGWITAEFVGKPVRAFFDLKKECIETLIHFGNVSALPVELRSNMFRPRDPQVEAIKKRLADAREAFRKCGSRLQAFAETETLAVVALGAIGYKPREAGRGFIGLSASIGDEGATLHGNRVLIEHALRMDH
;
A
#
# COMPACT_ATOMS: atom_id res chain seq x y z
N MET A 1 37.81 -14.44 -41.96
CA MET A 1 37.79 -13.40 -40.89
C MET A 1 36.38 -12.81 -40.72
N SER A 2 35.47 -12.95 -41.69
CA SER A 2 34.05 -12.55 -41.63
C SER A 2 33.19 -13.38 -40.67
N ASP A 3 33.47 -14.68 -40.51
CA ASP A 3 32.61 -15.60 -39.75
C ASP A 3 32.73 -15.44 -38.23
N PHE A 4 33.85 -14.86 -37.76
CA PHE A 4 34.08 -14.55 -36.35
C PHE A 4 33.14 -13.44 -35.85
N PHE A 5 32.84 -12.44 -36.70
CA PHE A 5 31.92 -11.35 -36.36
C PHE A 5 30.45 -11.75 -36.50
N ALA A 6 30.12 -12.70 -37.38
CA ALA A 6 28.75 -13.20 -37.56
C ALA A 6 28.19 -13.95 -36.33
N TRP A 7 29.05 -14.54 -35.49
CA TRP A 7 28.63 -15.20 -34.25
C TRP A 7 28.65 -14.27 -33.01
N LEU A 8 29.29 -13.11 -33.12
CA LEU A 8 29.33 -12.13 -32.02
C LEU A 8 27.97 -11.48 -31.76
N GLU A 9 27.13 -11.27 -32.79
CA GLU A 9 25.79 -10.69 -32.62
C GLU A 9 24.83 -11.55 -31.78
N PRO A 10 24.58 -12.84 -32.10
CA PRO A 10 23.67 -13.67 -31.30
C PRO A 10 24.21 -13.93 -29.88
N VAL A 11 25.53 -14.01 -29.70
CA VAL A 11 26.16 -14.18 -28.38
C VAL A 11 26.06 -12.90 -27.55
N ALA A 12 26.28 -11.73 -28.14
CA ALA A 12 26.10 -10.45 -27.47
C ALA A 12 24.64 -10.23 -27.07
N LEU A 13 23.69 -10.58 -27.94
CA LEU A 13 22.25 -10.56 -27.63
C LEU A 13 21.88 -11.54 -26.52
N GLY A 14 22.43 -12.76 -26.54
CA GLY A 14 22.23 -13.76 -25.48
C GLY A 14 22.81 -13.30 -24.14
N ALA A 15 24.01 -12.70 -24.13
CA ALA A 15 24.63 -12.14 -22.94
C ALA A 15 23.85 -10.95 -22.39
N LEU A 16 23.36 -10.04 -23.25
CA LEU A 16 22.46 -8.95 -22.87
C LEU A 16 21.16 -9.49 -22.24
N GLY A 17 20.56 -10.52 -22.85
CA GLY A 17 19.37 -11.18 -22.31
C GLY A 17 19.61 -11.78 -20.92
N ALA A 18 20.77 -12.43 -20.71
CA ALA A 18 21.16 -12.97 -19.42
C ALA A 18 21.37 -11.86 -18.36
N VAL A 19 22.00 -10.75 -18.73
CA VAL A 19 22.22 -9.60 -17.84
C VAL A 19 20.90 -8.93 -17.48
N ILE A 20 20.01 -8.70 -18.46
CA ILE A 20 18.67 -8.13 -18.22
C ILE A 20 17.82 -9.08 -17.35
N GLY A 21 17.88 -10.39 -17.63
CA GLY A 21 17.21 -11.41 -16.83
C GLY A 21 17.71 -11.42 -15.38
N TRP A 22 19.02 -11.34 -15.17
CA TRP A 22 19.65 -11.27 -13.85
C TRP A 22 19.27 -9.98 -13.10
N ILE A 23 19.33 -8.82 -13.76
CA ILE A 23 18.91 -7.53 -13.18
C ILE A 23 17.43 -7.60 -12.80
N THR A 24 16.57 -8.15 -13.64
CA THR A 24 15.15 -8.31 -13.34
C THR A 24 14.96 -9.23 -12.13
N ALA A 25 15.66 -10.35 -12.05
CA ALA A 25 15.55 -11.29 -10.93
C ALA A 25 15.99 -10.66 -9.59
N GLU A 26 17.13 -9.98 -9.56
CA GLU A 26 17.67 -9.38 -8.33
C GLU A 26 16.92 -8.12 -7.89
N PHE A 27 16.58 -7.23 -8.83
CA PHE A 27 16.00 -5.92 -8.52
C PHE A 27 14.46 -5.89 -8.52
N VAL A 28 13.78 -6.89 -9.08
CA VAL A 28 12.31 -6.97 -9.04
C VAL A 28 11.84 -8.00 -8.03
N GLY A 29 12.51 -9.15 -7.91
CA GLY A 29 12.06 -10.24 -7.05
C GLY A 29 11.95 -9.87 -5.58
N LYS A 30 13.01 -9.29 -5.00
CA LYS A 30 13.05 -8.92 -3.57
C LYS A 30 12.08 -7.77 -3.25
N PRO A 31 12.05 -6.65 -3.99
CA PRO A 31 11.12 -5.56 -3.69
C PRO A 31 9.66 -5.95 -3.94
N VAL A 32 9.36 -6.77 -4.94
CA VAL A 32 7.99 -7.28 -5.16
C VAL A 32 7.52 -8.11 -3.97
N ARG A 33 8.38 -8.97 -3.41
CA ARG A 33 8.04 -9.69 -2.18
C ARG A 33 7.79 -8.73 -1.01
N ALA A 34 8.67 -7.74 -0.82
CA ALA A 34 8.50 -6.73 0.21
C ALA A 34 7.18 -5.94 0.05
N PHE A 35 6.76 -5.67 -1.19
CA PHE A 35 5.44 -5.09 -1.47
C PHE A 35 4.29 -6.00 -1.02
N PHE A 36 4.34 -7.31 -1.32
CA PHE A 36 3.27 -8.23 -0.90
C PHE A 36 3.20 -8.40 0.62
N ASP A 37 4.34 -8.42 1.30
CA ASP A 37 4.39 -8.43 2.76
C ASP A 37 3.78 -7.12 3.32
N LEU A 38 4.12 -5.97 2.74
CA LEU A 38 3.55 -4.69 3.11
C LEU A 38 2.04 -4.62 2.83
N LYS A 39 1.59 -5.11 1.67
CA LYS A 39 0.17 -5.21 1.29
C LYS A 39 -0.58 -6.03 2.34
N LYS A 40 -0.04 -7.17 2.74
CA LYS A 40 -0.63 -8.04 3.77
C LYS A 40 -0.82 -7.30 5.10
N GLU A 41 0.24 -6.65 5.60
CA GLU A 41 0.18 -5.87 6.85
C GLU A 41 -0.86 -4.74 6.78
N CYS A 42 -0.92 -4.05 5.64
CA CYS A 42 -1.88 -2.96 5.42
C CYS A 42 -3.34 -3.48 5.39
N ILE A 43 -3.58 -4.62 4.76
CA ILE A 43 -4.90 -5.27 4.70
C ILE A 43 -5.32 -5.77 6.09
N GLU A 44 -4.42 -6.41 6.83
CA GLU A 44 -4.68 -6.84 8.21
C GLU A 44 -5.07 -5.65 9.08
N THR A 45 -4.36 -4.53 8.95
CA THR A 45 -4.68 -3.28 9.64
C THR A 45 -6.06 -2.75 9.24
N LEU A 46 -6.40 -2.77 7.95
CA LEU A 46 -7.71 -2.35 7.45
C LEU A 46 -8.84 -3.20 7.99
N ILE A 47 -8.66 -4.52 8.07
CA ILE A 47 -9.64 -5.45 8.63
C ILE A 47 -9.77 -5.24 10.13
N HIS A 48 -8.66 -5.12 10.85
CA HIS A 48 -8.64 -4.95 12.30
C HIS A 48 -9.36 -3.67 12.77
N PHE A 49 -9.19 -2.58 12.02
CA PHE A 49 -9.78 -1.27 12.35
C PHE A 49 -11.00 -0.90 11.49
N GLY A 50 -11.46 -1.79 10.60
CA GLY A 50 -12.61 -1.54 9.72
C GLY A 50 -13.88 -1.17 10.48
N ASN A 51 -14.08 -1.75 11.68
CA ASN A 51 -15.21 -1.44 12.55
C ASN A 51 -15.05 -0.13 13.33
N VAL A 52 -13.83 0.37 13.51
CA VAL A 52 -13.55 1.59 14.30
C VAL A 52 -13.87 2.85 13.49
N SER A 53 -13.85 2.76 12.17
CA SER A 53 -14.19 3.87 11.27
C SER A 53 -15.69 4.23 11.28
N ALA A 54 -16.55 3.31 11.71
CA ALA A 54 -18.00 3.47 11.73
C ALA A 54 -18.53 3.69 13.15
N LEU A 55 -18.03 4.71 13.85
CA LEU A 55 -18.56 5.06 15.17
C LEU A 55 -20.06 5.37 15.06
N PRO A 56 -20.94 4.71 15.85
CA PRO A 56 -22.36 5.04 15.89
C PRO A 56 -22.56 6.52 16.27
N VAL A 57 -23.53 7.18 15.64
CA VAL A 57 -23.88 8.60 15.89
C VAL A 57 -24.12 8.87 17.39
N GLU A 58 -24.69 7.90 18.10
CA GLU A 58 -24.93 7.95 19.55
C GLU A 58 -23.63 8.05 20.37
N LEU A 59 -22.61 7.27 20.02
CA LEU A 59 -21.29 7.33 20.67
C LEU A 59 -20.55 8.64 20.32
N ARG A 60 -20.73 9.17 19.11
CA ARG A 60 -20.17 10.49 18.73
C ARG A 60 -20.76 11.60 19.60
N SER A 61 -22.07 11.55 19.89
CA SER A 61 -22.71 12.51 20.80
C SER A 61 -22.19 12.39 22.24
N ASN A 62 -21.89 11.16 22.69
CA ASN A 62 -21.34 10.91 24.02
C ASN A 62 -19.84 11.22 24.14
N MET A 63 -19.08 11.33 23.03
CA MET A 63 -17.67 11.76 23.08
C MET A 63 -17.46 13.19 23.62
N PHE A 64 -18.53 14.01 23.63
CA PHE A 64 -18.53 15.33 24.28
C PHE A 64 -18.64 15.26 25.81
N ARG A 65 -18.85 14.09 26.41
CA ARG A 65 -18.79 13.88 27.87
C ARG A 65 -17.40 13.36 28.26
N PRO A 66 -16.48 14.20 28.79
CA PRO A 66 -15.06 13.87 28.89
C PRO A 66 -14.68 12.88 30.01
N ARG A 67 -15.65 12.23 30.67
CA ARG A 67 -15.41 11.50 31.94
C ARG A 67 -15.92 10.06 31.95
N ASP A 68 -16.35 9.55 30.81
CA ASP A 68 -16.73 8.14 30.67
C ASP A 68 -15.50 7.29 30.28
N PRO A 69 -15.12 6.27 31.06
CA PRO A 69 -14.03 5.34 30.72
C PRO A 69 -14.16 4.71 29.33
N GLN A 70 -15.38 4.53 28.83
CA GLN A 70 -15.62 4.00 27.49
C GLN A 70 -15.20 5.00 26.39
N VAL A 71 -15.50 6.29 26.59
CA VAL A 71 -15.14 7.35 25.65
C VAL A 71 -13.63 7.47 25.49
N GLU A 72 -12.87 7.37 26.59
CA GLU A 72 -11.40 7.40 26.52
C GLU A 72 -10.81 6.16 25.84
N ALA A 73 -11.38 4.97 26.09
CA ALA A 73 -10.96 3.75 25.38
C ALA A 73 -11.20 3.85 23.86
N ILE A 74 -12.30 4.47 23.45
CA ILE A 74 -12.64 4.68 22.04
C ILE A 74 -11.72 5.72 21.39
N LYS A 75 -11.47 6.85 22.04
CA LYS A 75 -10.51 7.86 21.56
C LYS A 75 -9.12 7.25 21.36
N LYS A 76 -8.67 6.43 22.31
CA LYS A 76 -7.40 5.71 22.19
C LYS A 76 -7.42 4.78 20.98
N ARG A 77 -8.46 3.96 20.82
CA ARG A 77 -8.60 3.05 19.67
C ARG A 77 -8.65 3.79 18.33
N LEU A 78 -9.26 4.97 18.27
CA LEU A 78 -9.26 5.84 17.09
C LEU A 78 -7.87 6.41 16.79
N ALA A 79 -7.14 6.83 17.82
CA ALA A 79 -5.76 7.30 17.67
C ALA A 79 -4.85 6.17 17.16
N ASP A 80 -4.97 4.97 17.73
CA ASP A 80 -4.22 3.78 17.32
C ASP A 80 -4.53 3.41 15.85
N ALA A 81 -5.80 3.45 15.44
CA ALA A 81 -6.20 3.22 14.06
C ALA A 81 -5.59 4.25 13.10
N ARG A 82 -5.64 5.54 13.47
CA ARG A 82 -5.09 6.64 12.67
C ARG A 82 -3.59 6.49 12.49
N GLU A 83 -2.87 6.15 13.55
CA GLU A 83 -1.43 5.91 13.49
C GLU A 83 -1.10 4.71 12.59
N ALA A 84 -1.82 3.60 12.76
CA ALA A 84 -1.61 2.39 11.97
C ALA A 84 -1.84 2.62 10.47
N PHE A 85 -2.90 3.33 10.10
CA PHE A 85 -3.13 3.70 8.70
C PHE A 85 -2.11 4.70 8.16
N ARG A 86 -1.68 5.69 8.95
CA ARG A 86 -0.58 6.57 8.54
C ARG A 86 0.70 5.80 8.28
N LYS A 87 1.02 4.82 9.12
CA LYS A 87 2.21 3.96 8.98
C LYS A 87 2.13 3.11 7.71
N CYS A 88 0.97 2.53 7.41
CA CYS A 88 0.73 1.83 6.16
C CYS A 88 0.94 2.75 4.94
N GLY A 89 0.32 3.93 5.00
CA GLY A 89 0.42 4.94 3.95
C GLY A 89 1.83 5.43 3.69
N SER A 90 2.60 5.74 4.75
CA SER A 90 3.98 6.21 4.64
C SER A 90 4.91 5.12 4.10
N ARG A 91 4.76 3.87 4.53
CA ARG A 91 5.57 2.75 4.03
C ARG A 91 5.31 2.46 2.56
N LEU A 92 4.04 2.52 2.12
CA LEU A 92 3.68 2.34 0.72
C LEU A 92 4.22 3.47 -0.15
N GLN A 93 4.21 4.72 0.34
CA GLN A 93 4.86 5.83 -0.36
C GLN A 93 6.38 5.68 -0.40
N ALA A 94 7.02 5.35 0.72
CA ALA A 94 8.46 5.14 0.77
C ALA A 94 8.89 4.06 -0.23
N PHE A 95 8.19 2.92 -0.25
CA PHE A 95 8.39 1.87 -1.26
C PHE A 95 8.23 2.40 -2.69
N ALA A 96 7.20 3.22 -2.94
CA ALA A 96 6.93 3.76 -4.26
C ALA A 96 7.96 4.81 -4.75
N GLU A 97 8.71 5.43 -3.84
CA GLU A 97 9.78 6.36 -4.17
C GLU A 97 11.14 5.66 -4.28
N THR A 98 11.37 4.57 -3.54
CA THR A 98 12.66 3.86 -3.56
C THR A 98 12.74 2.75 -4.61
N GLU A 99 11.63 2.04 -4.88
CA GLU A 99 11.64 0.81 -5.69
C GLU A 99 11.00 1.01 -7.07
N THR A 100 11.53 1.95 -7.86
CA THR A 100 10.92 2.38 -9.15
C THR A 100 10.65 1.21 -10.11
N LEU A 101 11.61 0.31 -10.31
CA LEU A 101 11.46 -0.83 -11.23
C LEU A 101 10.38 -1.79 -10.75
N ALA A 102 10.31 -2.05 -9.44
CA ALA A 102 9.27 -2.88 -8.86
C ALA A 102 7.90 -2.23 -8.97
N VAL A 103 7.80 -0.91 -8.78
CA VAL A 103 6.55 -0.16 -8.99
C VAL A 103 6.07 -0.25 -10.44
N VAL A 104 6.97 -0.15 -11.42
CA VAL A 104 6.63 -0.32 -12.83
C VAL A 104 6.13 -1.74 -13.09
N ALA A 105 6.82 -2.76 -12.59
CA ALA A 105 6.41 -4.16 -12.73
C ALA A 105 5.05 -4.43 -12.05
N LEU A 106 4.84 -3.91 -10.84
CA LEU A 106 3.58 -3.99 -10.11
C LEU A 106 2.44 -3.25 -10.86
N GLY A 107 2.73 -2.10 -11.45
CA GLY A 107 1.81 -1.34 -12.27
C GLY A 107 1.36 -2.10 -13.52
N ALA A 108 2.26 -2.85 -14.15
CA ALA A 108 1.93 -3.69 -15.30
C ALA A 108 0.91 -4.80 -14.96
N ILE A 109 0.88 -5.25 -13.70
CA ILE A 109 -0.11 -6.21 -13.18
C ILE A 109 -1.24 -5.52 -12.37
N GLY A 110 -1.36 -4.19 -12.47
CA GLY A 110 -2.48 -3.41 -11.93
C GLY A 110 -2.37 -2.97 -10.47
N TYR A 111 -1.25 -3.24 -9.79
CA TYR A 111 -1.03 -2.72 -8.43
C TYR A 111 -0.46 -1.31 -8.47
N LYS A 112 -0.95 -0.45 -7.58
CA LYS A 112 -0.54 0.95 -7.51
C LYS A 112 -0.15 1.37 -6.10
N PRO A 113 1.08 1.03 -5.65
CA PRO A 113 1.53 1.28 -4.28
C PRO A 113 1.41 2.76 -3.86
N ARG A 114 1.72 3.69 -4.78
CA ARG A 114 1.62 5.14 -4.55
C ARG A 114 0.18 5.61 -4.32
N GLU A 115 -0.78 5.08 -5.10
CA GLU A 115 -2.20 5.39 -4.92
C GLU A 115 -2.74 4.81 -3.61
N ALA A 116 -2.40 3.55 -3.30
CA ALA A 116 -2.75 2.90 -2.04
C ALA A 116 -2.22 3.67 -0.83
N GLY A 117 -0.96 4.12 -0.89
CA GLY A 117 -0.33 4.90 0.17
C GLY A 117 -1.05 6.22 0.44
N ARG A 118 -1.47 6.92 -0.63
CA ARG A 118 -2.31 8.14 -0.50
C ARG A 118 -3.69 7.82 0.09
N GLY A 119 -4.31 6.72 -0.31
CA GLY A 119 -5.59 6.27 0.25
C GLY A 119 -5.52 6.02 1.75
N PHE A 120 -4.47 5.36 2.23
CA PHE A 120 -4.27 5.13 3.66
C PHE A 120 -4.04 6.42 4.46
N ILE A 121 -3.27 7.37 3.91
CA ILE A 121 -3.08 8.69 4.55
C ILE A 121 -4.42 9.45 4.57
N GLY A 122 -5.16 9.45 3.47
CA GLY A 122 -6.49 10.04 3.40
C GLY A 122 -7.44 9.42 4.42
N LEU A 123 -7.48 8.09 4.50
CA LEU A 123 -8.30 7.34 5.45
C LEU A 123 -7.98 7.76 6.89
N SER A 124 -6.70 7.83 7.25
CA SER A 124 -6.25 8.27 8.57
C SER A 124 -6.69 9.70 8.91
N ALA A 125 -6.77 10.60 7.91
CA ALA A 125 -7.21 11.97 8.11
C ALA A 125 -8.72 12.05 8.32
N SER A 126 -9.49 11.19 7.64
CA SER A 126 -10.95 11.11 7.73
C SER A 126 -11.48 10.32 8.93
N ILE A 127 -10.62 9.65 9.72
CA ILE A 127 -11.06 8.97 10.95
C ILE A 127 -11.61 10.01 11.94
N GLY A 128 -12.91 9.95 12.19
CA GLY A 128 -13.67 10.87 13.03
C GLY A 128 -14.56 11.87 12.27
N ASP A 129 -14.44 11.92 10.94
CA ASP A 129 -15.23 12.77 10.03
C ASP A 129 -16.29 11.96 9.26
N GLU A 130 -17.28 12.66 8.69
CA GLU A 130 -18.45 12.03 8.03
C GLU A 130 -18.08 11.17 6.80
N GLY A 131 -18.85 10.07 6.62
CA GLY A 131 -18.45 8.86 5.88
C GLY A 131 -18.20 8.97 4.37
N ALA A 132 -18.43 10.12 3.73
CA ALA A 132 -18.22 10.27 2.28
C ALA A 132 -16.74 10.23 1.89
N THR A 133 -15.87 10.92 2.63
CA THR A 133 -14.41 10.89 2.42
C THR A 133 -13.81 9.54 2.81
N LEU A 134 -14.40 8.89 3.82
CA LEU A 134 -13.97 7.58 4.32
C LEU A 134 -14.24 6.48 3.28
N HIS A 135 -15.41 6.48 2.64
CA HIS A 135 -15.75 5.56 1.57
C HIS A 135 -14.86 5.76 0.33
N GLY A 136 -14.64 7.00 -0.11
CA GLY A 136 -13.77 7.29 -1.25
C GLY A 136 -12.31 6.84 -1.05
N ASN A 137 -11.75 7.10 0.14
CA ASN A 137 -10.40 6.64 0.47
C ASN A 137 -10.30 5.12 0.53
N ARG A 138 -11.35 4.43 1.01
CA ARG A 138 -11.41 2.97 1.04
C ARG A 138 -11.46 2.37 -0.37
N VAL A 139 -12.31 2.91 -1.24
CA VAL A 139 -12.40 2.50 -2.66
C VAL A 139 -11.05 2.68 -3.36
N LEU A 140 -10.34 3.79 -3.09
CA LEU A 140 -9.01 4.03 -3.64
C LEU A 140 -8.01 2.96 -3.18
N ILE A 141 -8.02 2.57 -1.90
CA ILE A 141 -7.16 1.50 -1.36
C ILE A 141 -7.51 0.16 -2.02
N GLU A 142 -8.79 -0.19 -2.07
CA GLU A 142 -9.26 -1.47 -2.60
C GLU A 142 -8.88 -1.62 -4.08
N HIS A 143 -9.12 -0.60 -4.89
CA HIS A 143 -8.74 -0.60 -6.30
C HIS A 143 -7.21 -0.63 -6.47
N ALA A 144 -6.46 0.19 -5.73
CA ALA A 144 -5.00 0.28 -5.87
C ALA A 144 -4.27 -0.99 -5.38
N LEU A 145 -4.84 -1.71 -4.42
CA LEU A 145 -4.32 -2.98 -3.91
C LEU A 145 -5.00 -4.21 -4.53
N ARG A 146 -5.91 -4.03 -5.48
CA ARG A 146 -6.72 -5.10 -6.09
C ARG A 146 -7.31 -6.02 -5.02
N MET A 147 -8.10 -5.45 -4.12
CA MET A 147 -8.80 -6.17 -3.05
C MET A 147 -10.19 -6.66 -3.47
N ASP A 148 -10.48 -6.62 -4.77
CA ASP A 148 -11.77 -6.98 -5.36
C ASP A 148 -12.19 -8.39 -4.91
N HIS A 149 -13.39 -8.48 -4.32
CA HIS A 149 -14.12 -9.71 -4.05
C HIS A 149 -14.81 -10.22 -5.31
#